data_AF-A0A4R4P3P5-F1
#
_entry.id   AF-A0A4R4P3P5-F1
#
_cell.length_a   1.000
_cell.length_b   1.000
_cell.length_c   1.000
_cell.angle_alpha   90.00
_cell.angle_beta   90.00
_cell.angle_gamma   90.00
#
_symmetry.space_group_name_H-M   'P 1'
#
loop_
_entity.id
_entity.type
_entity.pdbx_description
1 polymer ?
#
loop_
_entity_poly.entity_id
_entity_poly.type
_entity_poly.pdbx_seq_one_letter_code
_entity_poly.pdbx_strand_id
1 'polypeptide(L)'
;MHGQPKNTARSSTSDEVTTPEADIAAARGASRPPGGAPAAGAVPDPFDDDTPRMPHWFKTAVFYEVSVRGFADSNNDGYGDLRGLISRLDHLQWLGIDCLWLLPIYQSPLKDGGYDIANYTSILPDFGELGDFVELIEQAHARGIRVIADLVMNHTSDQHPWFQASRTDPDGPFGDFYMWADDDTGYPEARIIFVDTESSNW
;
A
#
# COMPACT_ATOMS: atom_id res chain seq x y z
N MET A 1 61.48 -6.25 5.30
CA MET A 1 62.34 -7.02 4.39
C MET A 1 62.26 -8.49 4.77
N HIS A 2 61.41 -9.27 4.09
CA HIS A 2 61.28 -10.74 4.04
C HIS A 2 60.18 -10.90 2.97
N GLY A 3 60.39 -11.30 1.72
CA GLY A 3 61.06 -12.49 1.22
C GLY A 3 60.03 -13.16 0.28
N GLN A 4 60.05 -12.82 -1.01
CA GLN A 4 59.25 -13.53 -2.01
C GLN A 4 59.80 -14.94 -2.26
N PRO A 5 58.94 -15.90 -2.59
CA PRO A 5 59.29 -16.97 -3.51
C PRO A 5 58.60 -16.80 -4.87
N LYS A 6 59.41 -16.97 -5.92
CA LYS A 6 59.01 -17.17 -7.33
C LYS A 6 58.46 -18.59 -7.52
N ASN A 7 57.45 -18.76 -8.37
CA ASN A 7 57.35 -19.90 -9.29
C ASN A 7 56.28 -19.62 -10.37
N THR A 8 56.71 -19.39 -11.61
CA THR A 8 56.70 -20.33 -12.76
C THR A 8 55.37 -20.34 -13.52
N ALA A 9 55.47 -19.84 -14.76
CA ALA A 9 54.42 -19.88 -15.77
C ALA A 9 54.17 -21.31 -16.27
N ARG A 10 52.90 -21.62 -16.60
CA ARG A 10 52.52 -22.16 -17.92
C ARG A 10 51.00 -22.29 -18.09
N SER A 11 50.61 -21.95 -19.32
CA SER A 11 49.55 -22.53 -20.15
C SER A 11 48.11 -22.06 -19.98
N SER A 12 47.64 -21.53 -21.10
CA SER A 12 46.29 -21.17 -21.52
C SER A 12 45.26 -22.28 -21.33
N THR A 13 44.09 -21.89 -20.82
CA THR A 13 42.79 -22.31 -21.35
C THR A 13 41.84 -21.11 -21.30
N SER A 14 41.22 -20.86 -22.45
CA SER A 14 40.20 -19.86 -22.70
C SER A 14 38.88 -20.31 -22.09
N ASP A 15 38.39 -19.57 -21.09
CA ASP A 15 37.01 -19.70 -20.61
C ASP A 15 36.18 -18.57 -21.23
N GLU A 16 35.27 -18.97 -22.12
CA GLU A 16 34.22 -18.14 -22.70
C GLU A 16 33.35 -17.55 -21.59
N VAL A 17 33.22 -16.23 -21.59
CA VAL A 17 32.21 -15.50 -20.81
C VAL A 17 30.86 -15.70 -21.52
N THR A 18 30.01 -16.59 -21.00
CA THR A 18 28.61 -16.70 -21.42
C THR A 18 27.84 -15.46 -20.96
N THR A 19 27.23 -14.75 -21.90
CA THR A 19 26.36 -13.59 -21.68
C THR A 19 25.02 -13.98 -21.03
N PRO A 20 24.34 -13.09 -20.27
CA PRO A 20 23.12 -13.42 -19.52
C PRO A 20 21.83 -13.55 -20.37
N GLU A 21 21.93 -13.49 -21.70
CA GLU A 21 20.75 -13.39 -22.57
C GLU A 21 20.03 -14.73 -22.80
N ALA A 22 20.65 -15.87 -22.46
CA ALA A 22 20.07 -17.20 -22.69
C ALA A 22 19.00 -17.59 -21.65
N ASP A 23 19.04 -17.06 -20.43
CA ASP A 23 18.12 -17.45 -19.34
C ASP A 23 16.75 -16.75 -19.42
N ILE A 24 16.63 -15.65 -20.15
CA ILE A 24 15.36 -14.90 -20.27
C ILE A 24 14.41 -15.55 -21.30
N ALA A 25 14.93 -16.32 -22.25
CA ALA A 25 14.13 -17.00 -23.27
C ALA A 25 13.39 -18.24 -22.74
N ALA A 26 13.96 -18.94 -21.73
CA ALA A 26 13.39 -20.19 -21.21
C ALA A 26 12.11 -19.98 -20.38
N ALA A 27 11.88 -18.79 -19.83
CA ALA A 27 10.69 -18.47 -19.04
C ALA A 27 9.42 -18.27 -19.89
N ARG A 28 9.54 -18.15 -21.21
CA ARG A 28 8.39 -17.96 -22.12
C ARG A 28 7.71 -19.26 -22.57
N GLY A 29 8.21 -20.42 -22.12
CA GLY A 29 7.73 -21.74 -22.57
C GLY A 29 7.09 -22.62 -21.50
N ALA A 30 6.97 -22.16 -20.25
CA ALA A 30 6.40 -22.97 -19.18
C ALA A 30 4.88 -23.08 -19.31
N SER A 31 4.42 -24.10 -20.06
CA SER A 31 3.02 -24.51 -20.07
C SER A 31 2.60 -24.96 -18.66
N ARG A 32 1.40 -24.50 -18.25
CA ARG A 32 0.81 -24.75 -16.93
C ARG A 32 0.81 -26.26 -16.62
N PRO A 33 1.21 -26.70 -15.41
CA PRO A 33 1.07 -28.11 -15.03
C PRO A 33 -0.42 -28.53 -15.09
N PRO A 34 -0.72 -29.72 -15.62
CA PRO A 34 -2.09 -30.20 -15.74
C PRO A 34 -2.59 -30.58 -14.35
N GLY A 35 -3.32 -29.66 -13.70
CA GLY A 35 -3.84 -29.87 -12.35
C GLY A 35 -4.08 -28.62 -11.52
N GLY A 36 -3.79 -27.41 -12.05
CA GLY A 36 -4.25 -26.18 -11.41
C GLY A 36 -5.77 -26.21 -11.25
N ALA A 37 -6.26 -25.86 -10.05
CA ALA A 37 -7.66 -25.58 -9.81
C ALA A 37 -8.22 -24.75 -10.98
N PRO A 38 -9.48 -24.96 -11.40
CA PRO A 38 -10.05 -24.12 -12.44
C PRO A 38 -9.79 -22.68 -12.02
N ALA A 39 -9.23 -21.87 -12.91
CA ALA A 39 -9.24 -20.44 -12.71
C ALA A 39 -10.71 -20.12 -12.49
N ALA A 40 -11.10 -19.88 -11.24
CA ALA A 40 -12.38 -19.30 -10.95
C ALA A 40 -12.32 -18.01 -11.75
N GLY A 41 -13.05 -17.97 -12.87
CA GLY A 41 -13.04 -16.80 -13.72
C GLY A 41 -13.32 -15.62 -12.80
N ALA A 42 -12.44 -14.62 -12.82
CA ALA A 42 -12.59 -13.41 -12.02
C ALA A 42 -14.06 -13.06 -12.00
N VAL A 43 -14.67 -12.92 -10.81
CA VAL A 43 -16.12 -12.76 -10.70
C VAL A 43 -16.50 -11.57 -11.58
N PRO A 44 -17.20 -11.77 -12.71
CA PRO A 44 -17.52 -10.66 -13.59
C PRO A 44 -18.55 -9.83 -12.83
N ASP A 45 -18.11 -8.73 -12.26
CA ASP A 45 -18.99 -7.64 -11.85
C ASP A 45 -18.67 -6.50 -12.80
N PRO A 46 -19.35 -6.44 -13.95
CA PRO A 46 -19.27 -5.24 -14.76
C PRO A 46 -19.73 -4.09 -13.85
N PHE A 47 -18.84 -3.12 -13.63
CA PHE A 47 -19.16 -1.84 -13.01
C PHE A 47 -20.00 -0.98 -13.98
N ASP A 48 -21.05 -1.59 -14.52
CA ASP A 48 -22.06 -1.00 -15.37
C ASP A 48 -23.26 -0.67 -14.48
N ASP A 49 -23.74 0.57 -14.57
CA ASP A 49 -24.93 1.02 -13.84
C ASP A 49 -26.18 0.18 -14.17
N ASP A 50 -26.18 -0.50 -15.32
CA ASP A 50 -27.28 -1.36 -15.79
C ASP A 50 -27.23 -2.81 -15.27
N THR A 51 -26.12 -3.24 -14.64
CA THR A 51 -25.99 -4.60 -14.08
C THR A 51 -26.14 -4.57 -12.56
N PRO A 52 -26.97 -5.45 -11.95
CA PRO A 52 -27.12 -5.45 -10.50
C PRO A 52 -25.79 -5.77 -9.83
N ARG A 53 -25.24 -4.79 -9.09
CA ARG A 53 -24.06 -4.99 -8.23
C ARG A 53 -24.29 -6.25 -7.41
N MET A 54 -23.42 -7.25 -7.57
CA MET A 54 -23.51 -8.48 -6.80
C MET A 54 -23.39 -8.14 -5.31
N PRO A 55 -24.49 -8.09 -4.53
CA PRO A 55 -24.47 -7.44 -3.20
C PRO A 55 -23.65 -8.21 -2.17
N HIS A 56 -23.17 -9.40 -2.55
CA HIS A 56 -22.39 -10.31 -1.72
C HIS A 56 -21.06 -10.71 -2.36
N TRP A 57 -20.55 -9.93 -3.33
CA TRP A 57 -19.27 -10.19 -4.00
C TRP A 57 -18.11 -10.48 -3.03
N PHE A 58 -18.09 -9.76 -1.91
CA PHE A 58 -17.04 -9.86 -0.88
C PHE A 58 -17.00 -11.23 -0.19
N LYS A 59 -18.09 -12.02 -0.22
CA LYS A 59 -18.12 -13.35 0.41
C LYS A 59 -17.25 -14.38 -0.31
N THR A 60 -16.95 -14.14 -1.58
CA THR A 60 -16.14 -15.03 -2.43
C THR A 60 -14.85 -14.39 -2.89
N ALA A 61 -14.65 -13.09 -2.61
CA ALA A 61 -13.51 -12.34 -3.06
C ALA A 61 -12.22 -12.72 -2.33
N VAL A 62 -11.13 -12.78 -3.08
CA VAL A 62 -9.77 -12.78 -2.53
C VAL A 62 -9.28 -11.34 -2.47
N PHE A 63 -9.04 -10.85 -1.25
CA PHE A 63 -8.49 -9.53 -0.98
C PHE A 63 -6.96 -9.58 -1.01
N TYR A 64 -6.36 -8.54 -1.59
CA TYR A 64 -4.92 -8.32 -1.57
C TYR A 64 -4.64 -6.98 -0.88
N GLU A 65 -4.15 -7.06 0.35
CA GLU A 65 -3.69 -5.92 1.13
C GLU A 65 -2.37 -5.39 0.54
N VAL A 66 -2.30 -4.07 0.30
CA VAL A 66 -1.11 -3.43 -0.27
C VAL A 66 -0.79 -2.10 0.40
N SER A 67 0.47 -1.95 0.79
CA SER A 67 1.05 -0.66 1.14
C SER A 67 1.61 -0.02 -0.13
N VAL A 68 1.06 1.12 -0.55
CA VAL A 68 1.51 1.84 -1.75
C VAL A 68 3.01 2.11 -1.68
N ARG A 69 3.48 2.62 -0.52
CA ARG A 69 4.90 2.92 -0.25
C ARG A 69 5.84 1.74 -0.47
N GLY A 70 5.38 0.51 -0.24
CA GLY A 70 6.22 -0.69 -0.28
C GLY A 70 6.11 -1.51 -1.56
N PHE A 71 5.29 -1.11 -2.53
CA PHE A 71 4.92 -2.01 -3.64
C PHE A 71 5.71 -1.78 -4.93
N ALA A 72 5.66 -0.58 -5.51
CA ALA A 72 6.38 -0.25 -6.73
C ALA A 72 6.60 1.26 -6.86
N ASP A 73 7.85 1.64 -7.06
CA ASP A 73 8.31 3.02 -7.30
C ASP A 73 8.32 3.29 -8.81
N SER A 74 7.62 4.33 -9.27
CA SER A 74 7.56 4.71 -10.69
C SER A 74 8.44 5.90 -11.05
N ASN A 75 8.87 6.69 -10.06
CA ASN A 75 9.55 7.96 -10.26
C ASN A 75 11.04 7.94 -9.79
N ASN A 76 11.47 6.84 -9.20
CA ASN A 76 12.80 6.58 -8.63
C ASN A 76 13.17 7.47 -7.44
N ASP A 77 12.20 7.87 -6.61
CA ASP A 77 12.44 8.62 -5.37
C ASP A 77 12.73 7.72 -4.15
N GLY A 78 12.60 6.40 -4.31
CA GLY A 78 12.85 5.39 -3.28
C GLY A 78 11.59 4.91 -2.56
N TYR A 79 10.41 5.43 -2.90
CA TYR A 79 9.13 5.02 -2.35
C TYR A 79 8.17 4.57 -3.44
N GLY A 80 7.32 3.60 -3.09
CA GLY A 80 6.24 3.21 -3.98
C GLY A 80 5.14 4.28 -4.05
N ASP A 81 4.52 4.38 -5.22
CA ASP A 81 3.53 5.40 -5.55
C ASP A 81 2.33 4.80 -6.32
N LEU A 82 1.26 5.58 -6.50
CA LEU A 82 0.03 5.10 -7.14
C LEU A 82 0.25 4.70 -8.61
N ARG A 83 1.14 5.38 -9.34
CA ARG A 83 1.46 5.02 -10.73
C ARG A 83 2.27 3.74 -10.80
N GLY A 84 3.15 3.51 -9.84
CA GLY A 84 3.87 2.26 -9.66
C GLY A 84 2.90 1.12 -9.42
N LEU A 85 1.91 1.30 -8.55
CA LEU A 85 0.84 0.33 -8.32
C LEU A 85 0.01 0.07 -9.60
N ILE A 86 -0.39 1.12 -10.32
CA ILE A 86 -1.09 1.02 -11.61
C ILE A 86 -0.28 0.15 -12.60
N SER A 87 1.03 0.36 -12.69
CA SER A 87 1.92 -0.38 -13.60
C SER A 87 1.99 -1.89 -13.32
N ARG A 88 1.51 -2.32 -12.15
CA ARG A 88 1.52 -3.71 -11.68
C ARG A 88 0.13 -4.36 -11.65
N LEU A 89 -0.92 -3.65 -12.07
CA LEU A 89 -2.27 -4.21 -12.10
C LEU A 89 -2.39 -5.45 -13.01
N ASP A 90 -1.61 -5.55 -14.09
CA ASP A 90 -1.57 -6.75 -14.93
C ASP A 90 -1.02 -7.97 -14.18
N HIS A 91 -0.04 -7.75 -13.29
CA HIS A 91 0.48 -8.81 -12.42
C HIS A 91 -0.57 -9.22 -11.39
N LEU A 92 -1.27 -8.26 -10.78
CA LEU A 92 -2.33 -8.53 -9.80
C LEU A 92 -3.53 -9.25 -10.44
N GLN A 93 -3.88 -8.89 -11.67
CA GLN A 93 -4.89 -9.60 -12.45
C GLN A 93 -4.45 -11.03 -12.77
N TRP A 94 -3.21 -11.23 -13.20
CA TRP A 94 -2.63 -12.57 -13.42
C TRP A 94 -2.64 -13.42 -12.14
N LEU A 95 -2.35 -12.81 -10.99
CA LEU A 95 -2.38 -13.46 -9.70
C LEU A 95 -3.79 -13.94 -9.33
N GLY A 96 -4.82 -13.25 -9.85
CA GLY A 96 -6.22 -13.64 -9.72
C GLY A 96 -6.93 -13.04 -8.50
N ILE A 97 -6.55 -11.84 -8.09
CA ILE A 97 -7.21 -11.14 -6.98
C ILE A 97 -8.55 -10.55 -7.45
N ASP A 98 -9.53 -10.47 -6.54
CA ASP A 98 -10.83 -9.83 -6.82
C ASP A 98 -10.91 -8.40 -6.27
N CYS A 99 -10.15 -8.11 -5.22
CA CYS A 99 -10.17 -6.82 -4.54
C CYS A 99 -8.79 -6.41 -4.04
N LEU A 100 -8.40 -5.18 -4.36
CA LEU A 100 -7.25 -4.49 -3.79
C LEU A 100 -7.69 -3.78 -2.50
N TRP A 101 -6.97 -4.00 -1.41
CA TRP A 101 -7.15 -3.27 -0.15
C TRP A 101 -5.95 -2.38 0.08
N LEU A 102 -6.18 -1.06 -0.02
CA LEU A 102 -5.17 -0.05 0.22
C LEU A 102 -5.08 0.26 1.72
N LEU A 103 -3.88 0.15 2.28
CA LEU A 103 -3.53 0.82 3.54
C LEU A 103 -3.66 2.35 3.39
N PRO A 104 -3.62 3.15 4.47
CA PRO A 104 -3.86 4.59 4.40
C PRO A 104 -3.02 5.31 3.32
N ILE A 105 -3.72 5.99 2.40
CA ILE A 105 -3.14 6.77 1.29
C ILE A 105 -3.26 8.28 1.49
N TYR A 106 -3.88 8.70 2.59
CA TYR A 106 -4.23 10.10 2.86
C TYR A 106 -3.01 10.91 3.27
N GLN A 107 -3.12 12.23 3.12
CA GLN A 107 -2.12 13.15 3.65
C GLN A 107 -1.97 12.96 5.17
N SER A 108 -0.74 12.71 5.60
CA SER A 108 -0.35 12.36 6.96
C SER A 108 1.10 12.82 7.22
N PRO A 109 1.49 13.15 8.46
CA PRO A 109 2.89 13.36 8.81
C PRO A 109 3.67 12.03 8.99
N LEU A 110 3.01 10.89 8.80
CA LEU A 110 3.58 9.53 8.80
C LEU A 110 4.26 9.14 10.12
N LYS A 111 3.77 9.65 11.25
CA LYS A 111 4.30 9.24 12.56
C LYS A 111 3.77 7.88 13.00
N ASP A 112 2.65 7.44 12.43
CA ASP A 112 2.06 6.12 12.64
C ASP A 112 1.67 5.45 11.31
N GLY A 113 2.62 5.42 10.37
CA GLY A 113 2.46 4.69 9.10
C GLY A 113 1.33 5.19 8.19
N GLY A 114 0.81 6.40 8.43
CA GLY A 114 -0.31 6.98 7.67
C GLY A 114 -1.67 6.89 8.37
N TYR A 115 -1.75 6.20 9.51
CA TYR A 115 -2.99 6.14 10.31
C TYR A 115 -3.26 7.44 11.07
N ASP A 116 -2.23 8.27 11.29
CA ASP A 116 -2.33 9.64 11.76
C ASP A 116 -2.70 10.61 10.60
N ILE A 117 -3.98 10.62 10.20
CA ILE A 117 -4.46 11.39 9.02
C ILE A 117 -4.57 12.89 9.32
N ALA A 118 -3.95 13.73 8.49
CA ALA A 118 -4.02 15.20 8.57
C ALA A 118 -5.01 15.83 7.58
N ASN A 119 -5.39 15.12 6.51
CA ASN A 119 -6.45 15.55 5.60
C ASN A 119 -7.05 14.34 4.85
N TYR A 120 -8.31 14.02 5.15
CA TYR A 120 -9.06 12.90 4.57
C TYR A 120 -9.39 13.03 3.07
N THR A 121 -9.19 14.20 2.48
CA THR A 121 -9.58 14.50 1.09
C THR A 121 -8.39 14.68 0.16
N SER A 122 -7.17 14.47 0.66
CA SER A 122 -5.94 14.61 -0.12
C SER A 122 -5.10 13.35 0.01
N ILE A 123 -4.44 13.00 -1.10
CA ILE A 123 -3.46 11.92 -1.15
C ILE A 123 -2.14 12.42 -0.56
N LEU A 124 -1.41 11.53 0.11
CA LEU A 124 -0.04 11.81 0.56
C LEU A 124 0.84 12.18 -0.66
N PRO A 125 1.55 13.31 -0.66
CA PRO A 125 2.31 13.76 -1.83
C PRO A 125 3.31 12.73 -2.39
N ASP A 126 3.96 11.94 -1.52
CA ASP A 126 4.87 10.86 -1.92
C ASP A 126 4.16 9.77 -2.77
N PHE A 127 2.84 9.62 -2.66
CA PHE A 127 2.06 8.63 -3.40
C PHE A 127 1.48 9.16 -4.72
N GLY A 128 1.47 10.48 -4.91
CA GLY A 128 0.88 11.13 -6.09
C GLY A 128 -0.29 12.04 -5.74
N GLU A 129 -1.18 12.26 -6.71
CA GLU A 129 -2.32 13.17 -6.58
C GLU A 129 -3.66 12.41 -6.65
N LEU A 130 -4.76 13.13 -6.35
CA LEU A 130 -6.10 12.55 -6.43
C LEU A 130 -6.41 12.01 -7.84
N GLY A 131 -5.86 12.62 -8.89
CA GLY A 131 -6.00 12.13 -10.27
C GLY A 131 -5.40 10.73 -10.47
N ASP A 132 -4.24 10.45 -9.88
CA ASP A 132 -3.62 9.13 -9.96
C ASP A 132 -4.45 8.08 -9.20
N PHE A 133 -5.12 8.47 -8.11
CA PHE A 133 -6.04 7.57 -7.40
C PHE A 133 -7.30 7.25 -8.22
N VAL A 134 -7.86 8.23 -8.91
CA VAL A 134 -8.97 8.02 -9.86
C VAL A 134 -8.54 7.07 -10.98
N GLU A 135 -7.35 7.27 -11.56
CA GLU A 135 -6.81 6.38 -12.60
C GLU A 135 -6.61 4.95 -12.07
N LEU A 136 -6.11 4.78 -10.83
CA LEU A 136 -5.99 3.46 -10.20
C LEU A 136 -7.34 2.74 -10.14
N ILE A 137 -8.40 3.43 -9.69
CA ILE A 137 -9.74 2.87 -9.61
C ILE A 137 -10.23 2.44 -11.00
N GLU A 138 -10.12 3.33 -12.00
CA GLU A 138 -10.55 3.04 -13.37
C GLU A 138 -9.81 1.84 -13.97
N GLN A 139 -8.48 1.79 -13.81
CA GLN A 139 -7.64 0.71 -14.33
C GLN A 139 -7.86 -0.61 -13.59
N ALA A 140 -8.10 -0.59 -12.28
CA ALA A 140 -8.44 -1.78 -11.51
C ALA A 140 -9.81 -2.31 -11.95
N HIS A 141 -10.81 -1.43 -12.06
CA HIS A 141 -12.16 -1.80 -12.49
C HIS A 141 -12.18 -2.36 -13.91
N ALA A 142 -11.40 -1.79 -14.83
CA ALA A 142 -11.23 -2.32 -16.20
C ALA A 142 -10.70 -3.77 -16.23
N ARG A 143 -10.05 -4.21 -15.15
CA ARG A 143 -9.53 -5.58 -14.96
C ARG A 143 -10.44 -6.48 -14.13
N GLY A 144 -11.59 -5.98 -13.67
CA GLY A 144 -12.51 -6.67 -12.77
C GLY A 144 -12.05 -6.68 -11.30
N ILE A 145 -11.06 -5.86 -10.95
CA ILE A 145 -10.51 -5.76 -9.59
C ILE A 145 -11.22 -4.60 -8.87
N ARG A 146 -11.85 -4.87 -7.73
CA ARG A 146 -12.40 -3.83 -6.85
C ARG A 146 -11.30 -3.15 -6.04
N VAL A 147 -11.59 -1.95 -5.54
CA VAL A 147 -10.70 -1.24 -4.62
C VAL A 147 -11.46 -0.90 -3.35
N ILE A 148 -10.86 -1.23 -2.20
CA ILE A 148 -11.24 -0.70 -0.89
C ILE A 148 -10.03 0.01 -0.27
N ALA A 149 -10.28 0.91 0.66
CA ALA A 149 -9.24 1.62 1.39
C ALA A 149 -9.58 1.65 2.88
N ASP A 150 -8.56 1.67 3.73
CA ASP A 150 -8.75 1.93 5.15
C ASP A 150 -9.36 3.31 5.39
N LEU A 151 -10.18 3.40 6.43
CA LEU A 151 -10.75 4.66 6.90
C LEU A 151 -10.60 4.75 8.41
N VAL A 152 -9.72 5.64 8.88
CA VAL A 152 -9.49 5.86 10.31
C VAL A 152 -10.59 6.78 10.86
N MET A 153 -11.55 6.17 11.55
CA MET A 153 -12.73 6.86 12.08
C MET A 153 -12.54 7.43 13.49
N ASN A 154 -11.65 6.84 14.28
CA ASN A 154 -11.55 7.11 15.71
C ASN A 154 -10.83 8.43 16.03
N HIS A 155 -9.80 8.77 15.26
CA HIS A 155 -8.90 9.88 15.55
C HIS A 155 -8.34 10.49 14.26
N THR A 156 -7.73 11.66 14.40
CA THR A 156 -6.94 12.33 13.36
C THR A 156 -5.53 12.58 13.87
N SER A 157 -4.62 13.00 12.99
CA SER A 157 -3.35 13.62 13.39
C SER A 157 -3.58 14.87 14.23
N ASP A 158 -2.64 15.17 15.14
CA ASP A 158 -2.54 16.46 15.83
C ASP A 158 -2.30 17.62 14.85
N GLN A 159 -1.84 17.36 13.62
CA GLN A 159 -1.68 18.37 12.57
C GLN A 159 -2.96 18.60 11.75
N HIS A 160 -4.05 17.88 12.03
CA HIS A 160 -5.31 18.07 11.31
C HIS A 160 -5.87 19.48 11.58
N PRO A 161 -6.39 20.22 10.56
CA PRO A 161 -6.93 21.57 10.75
C PRO A 161 -8.02 21.66 11.83
N TRP A 162 -8.83 20.62 11.97
CA TRP A 162 -9.83 20.53 13.05
C TRP A 162 -9.19 20.53 14.44
N PHE A 163 -8.12 19.75 14.65
CA PHE A 163 -7.43 19.72 15.94
C PHE A 163 -6.79 21.07 16.24
N GLN A 164 -6.12 21.65 15.24
CA GLN A 164 -5.51 22.98 15.35
C GLN A 164 -6.54 24.06 15.68
N ALA A 165 -7.71 24.04 15.04
CA ALA A 165 -8.78 24.98 15.36
C ALA A 165 -9.33 24.75 16.78
N SER A 166 -9.65 23.50 17.12
CA SER A 166 -10.18 23.08 18.42
C SER A 166 -9.30 23.54 19.59
N ARG A 167 -7.98 23.36 19.49
CA ARG A 167 -7.03 23.78 20.54
C ARG A 167 -6.82 25.31 20.63
N THR A 168 -7.10 26.06 19.57
CA THR A 168 -6.88 27.52 19.55
C THR A 168 -8.13 28.33 19.89
N ASP A 169 -9.31 27.79 19.58
CA ASP A 169 -10.61 28.44 19.78
C ASP A 169 -11.61 27.42 20.35
N PRO A 170 -11.59 27.16 21.68
CA PRO A 170 -12.46 26.18 22.32
C PRO A 170 -13.95 26.51 22.22
N ASP A 171 -14.31 27.78 22.06
CA ASP A 171 -15.71 28.22 21.87
C ASP A 171 -16.11 28.25 20.38
N GLY A 172 -15.17 27.92 19.49
CA GLY A 172 -15.35 27.89 18.04
C GLY A 172 -16.09 26.64 17.54
N PRO A 173 -16.34 26.55 16.21
CA PRO A 173 -17.12 25.45 15.62
C PRO A 173 -16.47 24.06 15.75
N PHE A 174 -15.17 24.00 16.10
CA PHE A 174 -14.42 22.76 16.27
C PHE A 174 -14.04 22.51 17.74
N GLY A 175 -14.49 23.33 18.69
CA GLY A 175 -14.15 23.21 20.12
C GLY A 175 -14.38 21.79 20.65
N ASP A 176 -15.58 21.26 20.41
CA ASP A 176 -16.01 19.94 20.88
C ASP A 176 -15.76 18.79 19.87
N PHE A 177 -14.88 18.97 18.87
CA PHE A 177 -14.52 17.88 17.94
C PHE A 177 -13.62 16.81 18.57
N TYR A 178 -12.91 17.16 19.66
CA TYR A 178 -12.00 16.29 20.39
C TYR A 178 -12.40 16.22 21.85
N MET A 179 -11.83 15.26 22.56
CA MET A 179 -12.05 15.11 23.99
C MET A 179 -11.03 15.96 24.75
N TRP A 180 -11.52 17.01 25.42
CA TRP A 180 -10.72 17.89 26.27
C TRP A 180 -11.04 17.64 27.74
N ALA A 181 -10.01 17.73 28.59
CA ALA A 181 -10.13 17.68 30.04
C ALA A 181 -9.05 18.55 30.68
N ASP A 182 -9.30 19.03 31.90
CA ASP A 182 -8.35 19.83 32.69
C ASP A 182 -7.23 18.97 33.32
N ASP A 183 -7.45 17.66 33.42
CA ASP A 183 -6.50 16.66 33.93
C ASP A 183 -6.57 15.35 33.14
N ASP A 184 -5.64 14.43 33.43
CA ASP A 184 -5.46 13.14 32.74
C ASP A 184 -6.16 11.96 33.46
N THR A 185 -7.13 12.23 34.34
CA THR A 185 -7.70 11.20 35.23
C THR A 185 -8.99 10.56 34.71
N GLY A 186 -9.54 11.06 33.60
CA GLY A 186 -10.78 10.53 33.05
C GLY A 186 -10.63 9.12 32.46
N TYR A 187 -11.74 8.40 32.32
CA TYR A 187 -11.79 7.02 31.78
C TYR A 187 -10.73 6.04 32.36
N PRO A 188 -10.56 5.92 33.69
CA PRO A 188 -9.49 5.10 34.30
C PRO A 188 -9.59 3.60 34.00
N GLU A 189 -10.78 3.12 33.61
CA GLU A 189 -11.01 1.72 33.21
C GLU A 189 -10.59 1.45 31.75
N ALA A 190 -10.32 2.50 30.95
CA ALA A 190 -9.80 2.35 29.60
C ALA A 190 -8.31 2.03 29.66
N ARG A 191 -7.92 0.83 29.24
CA ARG A 191 -6.51 0.45 29.15
C ARG A 191 -5.76 1.36 28.17
N ILE A 192 -4.49 1.63 28.44
CA ILE A 192 -3.57 2.24 27.48
C ILE A 192 -3.19 1.16 26.46
N ILE A 193 -3.38 1.43 25.17
CA ILE A 193 -3.11 0.43 24.11
C ILE A 193 -1.60 0.26 23.90
N PHE A 194 -0.86 1.37 23.87
CA PHE A 194 0.59 1.39 23.61
C PHE A 194 1.39 1.68 24.88
N VAL A 195 1.33 0.76 25.85
CA VAL A 195 2.01 0.92 27.16
C VAL A 195 3.54 1.06 27.10
N ASP A 196 4.15 0.67 25.97
CA ASP A 196 5.60 0.79 25.76
C ASP A 196 6.02 2.18 25.30
N THR A 197 5.09 3.01 24.80
CA THR A 197 5.37 4.34 24.25
C THR A 197 4.56 5.45 24.92
N GLU A 198 3.38 5.15 25.45
CA GLU A 198 2.46 6.11 26.05
C GLU A 198 2.23 5.82 27.53
N SER A 199 2.16 6.90 28.31
CA SER A 199 1.92 6.85 29.77
C SER A 199 0.46 7.11 30.15
N SER A 200 -0.34 7.62 29.21
CA SER A 200 -1.74 7.99 29.40
C SER A 200 -2.54 7.80 28.09
N ASN A 201 -3.87 7.78 28.21
CA ASN A 201 -4.81 7.88 27.08
C ASN A 201 -5.26 9.34 26.82
N TRP A 202 -4.79 10.28 27.65
CA TRP A 202 -5.05 11.72 27.58
C TRP A 202 -3.83 12.46 27.04
#